data_AF-A0A803M864-F1
#
_entry.id   AF-A0A803M864-F1
#
_cell.length_a   1.000
_cell.length_b   1.000
_cell.length_c   1.000
_cell.angle_alpha   90.00
_cell.angle_beta   90.00
_cell.angle_gamma   90.00
#
_symmetry.space_group_name_H-M   'P 1'
#
loop_
_entity.id
_entity.type
_entity.pdbx_description
1 polymer ?
#
loop_
_entity_poly.entity_id
_entity_poly.type
_entity_poly.pdbx_seq_one_letter_code
_entity_poly.pdbx_strand_id
1 'polypeptide(L)' 'MNPFAEKLLKMVDGLNFKDFVAFLSAFSAKASIEPKASLIFRVYDSNGNGKVTFNDVIEVLSDMTGSFMTAEQRE' A
#
# COMPACT_ATOMS: atom_id res chain seq x y z
N MET A 1 8.51 10.77 7.80
CA MET A 1 7.26 10.85 7.02
C MET A 1 6.77 9.42 6.85
N ASN A 2 5.47 9.11 6.96
CA ASN A 2 5.01 7.73 6.72
C ASN A 2 5.22 7.44 5.21
N PRO A 3 6.07 6.48 4.83
CA PRO A 3 6.38 6.19 3.43
C PRO A 3 5.15 5.73 2.63
N PHE A 4 4.11 5.24 3.33
CA PHE A 4 2.86 4.85 2.71
C PHE A 4 1.87 6.00 2.53
N ALA A 5 2.08 7.17 3.13
CA ALA A 5 1.10 8.25 3.13
C ALA A 5 0.73 8.70 1.70
N GLU A 6 1.71 8.83 0.81
CA GLU A 6 1.46 9.18 -0.60
C GLU A 6 0.72 8.08 -1.35
N LYS A 7 1.08 6.80 -1.14
CA LYS A 7 0.37 5.68 -1.77
C LYS A 7 -1.07 5.58 -1.28
N LEU A 8 -1.30 5.75 0.02
CA LEU A 8 -2.64 5.77 0.61
C LEU A 8 -3.47 6.97 0.10
N LEU A 9 -2.85 8.14 -0.06
CA LEU A 9 -3.50 9.32 -0.66
C LEU A 9 -3.95 9.07 -2.10
N LYS A 10 -3.09 8.44 -2.92
CA LYS A 10 -3.44 8.04 -4.29
C LYS A 10 -4.60 7.04 -4.33
N MET A 11 -4.71 6.16 -3.34
CA MET A 11 -5.80 5.18 -3.27
C MET A 11 -7.15 5.76 -2.89
N VAL A 12 -7.16 6.85 -2.11
CA VAL A 12 -8.39 7.53 -1.73
C VAL A 12 -8.81 8.61 -2.72
N ASP A 13 -7.96 8.90 -3.72
CA ASP A 13 -8.25 9.86 -4.76
C ASP A 13 -9.45 9.41 -5.61
N GLY A 14 -10.43 10.30 -5.77
CA GLY A 14 -11.68 10.00 -6.47
C GLY A 14 -12.69 9.10 -5.73
N LEU A 15 -12.42 8.67 -4.49
CA LEU A 15 -13.41 7.92 -3.70
C LEU A 15 -14.57 8.80 -3.25
N ASN A 16 -15.80 8.27 -3.32
CA ASN A 16 -16.94 8.91 -2.66
C ASN A 16 -16.91 8.68 -1.14
N PHE A 17 -17.77 9.38 -0.41
CA PHE A 17 -17.80 9.31 1.06
C PHE A 17 -17.99 7.87 1.60
N LYS A 18 -18.83 7.05 0.95
CA LYS A 18 -19.09 5.68 1.40
C LYS A 18 -17.83 4.81 1.22
N ASP A 19 -17.17 4.94 0.09
CA ASP A 19 -15.96 4.18 -0.22
C ASP A 19 -14.78 4.63 0.65
N PHE A 20 -14.69 5.94 0.92
CA PHE A 20 -13.70 6.49 1.84
C PHE A 20 -13.87 5.97 3.27
N VAL A 21 -15.11 5.93 3.78
CA VAL A 21 -15.41 5.35 5.10
C VAL A 21 -15.12 3.85 5.13
N ALA A 22 -15.44 3.12 4.06
CA ALA A 22 -15.12 1.70 3.94
C ALA A 22 -13.60 1.46 3.96
N PHE A 23 -12.83 2.28 3.24
CA PHE A 23 -11.37 2.26 3.24
C PHE A 23 -10.81 2.48 4.65
N LEU A 24 -11.28 3.51 5.36
CA LEU A 24 -10.86 3.78 6.74
C LEU A 24 -11.26 2.66 7.71
N SER A 25 -12.42 2.03 7.48
CA SER A 25 -12.89 0.93 8.33
C SER A 25 -11.93 -0.26 8.36
N ALA A 26 -11.20 -0.51 7.27
CA ALA A 26 -10.22 -1.58 7.19
C ALA A 26 -9.01 -1.37 8.13
N PHE A 27 -8.71 -0.13 8.52
CA PHE A 27 -7.67 0.20 9.51
C PHE A 27 -8.15 0.06 10.97
N SER A 28 -9.45 -0.17 11.19
CA SER A 28 -9.99 -0.34 12.54
C SER A 28 -9.42 -1.57 13.24
N ALA A 29 -9.18 -1.47 14.55
CA ALA A 29 -8.83 -2.62 15.38
C ALA A 29 -9.88 -3.74 15.28
N LYS A 30 -11.15 -3.39 15.03
CA LYS A 30 -12.29 -4.31 14.92
C LYS A 30 -12.47 -4.95 13.54
N ALA A 31 -11.72 -4.51 12.52
CA ALA A 31 -11.85 -5.09 11.19
C ALA A 31 -11.28 -6.51 11.15
N SER A 32 -11.98 -7.40 10.42
CA SER A 32 -11.53 -8.78 10.20
C SER A 32 -10.24 -8.81 9.37
N ILE A 33 -9.65 -10.00 9.27
CA ILE A 33 -8.36 -10.15 8.58
C ILE A 33 -8.49 -9.94 7.06
N GLU A 34 -9.63 -10.28 6.44
CA GLU A 34 -9.76 -10.19 4.97
C GLU A 34 -9.72 -8.74 4.45
N PRO A 35 -10.47 -7.77 5.03
CA PRO A 35 -10.38 -6.36 4.64
C PRO A 35 -8.98 -5.78 4.87
N LYS A 36 -8.32 -6.17 5.98
CA LYS A 36 -6.94 -5.75 6.28
C LYS A 36 -5.95 -6.29 5.26
N ALA A 37 -6.05 -7.58 4.95
CA ALA A 37 -5.19 -8.23 3.97
C ALA A 37 -5.42 -7.66 2.56
N SER A 38 -6.67 -7.42 2.17
CA SER A 38 -7.01 -6.82 0.87
C SER A 38 -6.43 -5.41 0.72
N LEU A 39 -6.53 -4.60 1.77
CA LEU A 39 -5.97 -3.25 1.81
C LEU A 39 -4.44 -3.28 1.71
N ILE A 40 -3.78 -4.11 2.52
CA ILE A 40 -2.32 -4.27 2.47
C ILE A 40 -1.89 -4.77 1.08
N PHE A 41 -2.58 -5.76 0.53
CA PHE A 41 -2.28 -6.29 -0.79
C PHE A 41 -2.34 -5.20 -1.87
N ARG A 42 -3.38 -4.36 -1.85
CA ARG A 42 -3.47 -3.21 -2.75
C ARG A 42 -2.30 -2.25 -2.58
N VAL A 43 -1.79 -2.05 -1.36
CA VAL A 43 -0.65 -1.14 -1.12
C VAL A 43 0.62 -1.66 -1.77
N TYR A 44 0.77 -2.98 -1.83
CA TYR A 44 1.88 -3.64 -2.51
C TYR A 44 1.67 -3.76 -4.02
N ASP A 45 0.44 -3.82 -4.51
CA ASP A 45 0.12 -3.86 -5.94
C ASP A 45 0.16 -2.45 -6.55
N SER A 46 1.38 -1.94 -6.82
CA SER A 46 1.61 -0.60 -7.37
C SER A 46 0.90 -0.34 -8.71
N ASN A 47 0.67 -1.38 -9.51
CA ASN A 47 0.13 -1.28 -10.86
C ASN A 47 -1.38 -1.62 -10.95
N GLY A 48 -1.97 -2.13 -9.86
CA GLY A 48 -3.40 -2.41 -9.75
C GLY A 48 -3.88 -3.60 -10.60
N ASN A 49 -2.98 -4.49 -11.04
CA ASN A 49 -3.33 -5.65 -11.87
C ASN A 49 -3.82 -6.87 -11.06
N GLY A 50 -3.90 -6.74 -9.73
CA GLY A 50 -4.31 -7.78 -8.81
C GLY A 50 -3.20 -8.78 -8.48
N LYS A 51 -1.94 -8.49 -8.81
CA LYS A 51 -0.78 -9.34 -8.53
C LYS A 51 0.34 -8.50 -7.91
N VAL A 52 0.95 -9.05 -6.87
CA VAL A 52 2.18 -8.49 -6.29
C VAL A 52 3.36 -9.24 -6.89
N THR A 53 4.16 -8.55 -7.70
CA THR A 53 5.39 -9.06 -8.30
C THR A 53 6.60 -8.71 -7.42
N PHE A 54 7.74 -9.34 -7.69
CA PHE A 54 9.00 -9.02 -7.00
C PHE A 54 9.34 -7.53 -7.13
N ASN A 55 9.13 -6.95 -8.31
CA ASN A 55 9.40 -5.53 -8.55
C ASN A 55 8.50 -4.62 -7.70
N ASP A 56 7.22 -4.97 -7.53
CA ASP A 56 6.31 -4.15 -6.71
C ASP A 56 6.74 -4.16 -5.23
N VAL A 57 7.23 -5.30 -4.74
CA VAL A 57 7.79 -5.41 -3.37
C VAL A 57 9.07 -4.59 -3.22
N ILE A 58 10.00 -4.67 -4.18
CA ILE A 58 11.24 -3.90 -4.16
C ILE A 58 10.97 -2.39 -4.23
N GLU A 59 10.00 -1.96 -5.04
CA GLU A 59 9.58 -0.57 -5.14
C GLU A 59 9.06 -0.06 -3.79
N VAL A 60 8.13 -0.80 -3.17
CA VAL A 60 7.57 -0.42 -1.86
C VAL A 60 8.64 -0.42 -0.76
N LEU A 61 9.54 -1.42 -0.74
CA LEU A 61 10.64 -1.47 0.21
C LEU A 61 11.63 -0.31 -0.02
N SER A 62 11.88 0.08 -1.25
CA SER A 62 12.68 1.25 -1.59
C SER A 62 12.04 2.53 -1.06
N ASP A 63 10.72 2.71 -1.23
CA ASP A 63 9.99 3.85 -0.70
C ASP A 63 10.06 3.93 0.83
N MET A 64 10.11 2.78 1.51
CA MET A 64 10.23 2.69 2.97
C MET A 64 11.65 2.90 3.50
N THR A 65 12.65 2.38 2.78
CA THR A 65 14.06 2.42 3.21
C THR A 65 14.76 3.69 2.76
N GLY A 66 14.21 4.45 1.81
CA GLY A 66 14.80 5.69 1.32
C GLY A 66 16.25 5.48 0.86
N SER A 67 17.18 6.24 1.42
CA SER A 67 18.61 6.16 1.11
C SER A 67 19.37 5.03 1.82
N PHE A 68 18.69 4.16 2.59
CA PHE A 68 19.33 3.07 3.35
C PHE A 68 19.49 1.77 2.57
N MET A 69 18.86 1.61 1.39
CA MET A 69 19.14 0.51 0.46
C MET A 69 19.99 1.00 -0.71
N THR A 70 21.16 0.40 -0.91
CA THR A 70 21.99 0.67 -2.10
C THR A 70 21.47 -0.11 -3.31
N ALA A 71 21.84 0.33 -4.51
CA ALA A 71 21.42 -0.34 -5.75
C ALA A 71 21.94 -1.78 -5.83
N GLU A 72 23.10 -2.09 -5.22
CA GLU A 72 23.65 -3.45 -5.18
C GLU A 72 22.84 -4.41 -4.30
N GLN A 73 22.07 -3.90 -3.32
CA GLN A 73 21.16 -4.74 -2.51
C GLN A 73 19.82 -5.00 -3.21
N ARG A 74 19.64 -4.49 -4.44
CA ARG A 74 18.41 -4.63 -5.24
C ARG A 74 18.53 -5.71 -6.34
N GLU A 75 19.75 -6.16 -6.65
CA GLU A 75 20.03 -7.33 -7.51
C GLU A 75 19.94 -8.64 -6.71
#